data_AF-A0A7M2YYE2-F1
#
_entry.id   AF-A0A7M2YYE2-F1
#
_cell.length_a   1.000
_cell.length_b   1.000
_cell.length_c   1.000
_cell.angle_alpha   90.00
_cell.angle_beta   90.00
_cell.angle_gamma   90.00
#
_symmetry.space_group_name_H-M   'P 1'
#
loop_
_entity.id
_entity.type
_entity.pdbx_description
1 polymer ?
#
loop_
_entity_poly.entity_id
_entity_poly.type
_entity_poly.pdbx_seq_one_letter_code
_entity_poly.pdbx_strand_id
1 'polypeptide(L)'
;MARRTWEAYTGAIGKVTTPALRPLVRLYAAGSIVDLIGFWAVWHLEGGFEGLQKMGMSRASIYRRVKLFRVAFGEHPDTFVMPGITLDLDAYRDGWAEWSKAKAKEKAAAKSQS
;
A
#
# COMPACT_ATOMS: atom_id res chain seq x y z
N MET A 1 23.20 4.97 0.92
CA MET A 1 22.30 3.83 1.25
C MET A 1 21.15 3.69 0.25
N ALA A 2 20.43 4.78 -0.10
CA ALA A 2 19.24 4.73 -0.98
C ALA A 2 19.43 4.05 -2.34
N ARG A 3 20.58 4.20 -3.03
CA ARG A 3 20.81 3.55 -4.33
C ARG A 3 21.00 2.03 -4.23
N ARG A 4 21.71 1.53 -3.20
CA ARG A 4 21.93 0.08 -3.01
C ARG A 4 20.65 -0.66 -2.62
N THR A 5 19.81 -0.04 -1.78
CA THR A 5 18.50 -0.59 -1.43
C THR A 5 17.57 -0.58 -2.65
N TRP A 6 17.63 0.47 -3.46
CA TRP A 6 16.90 0.54 -4.73
C TRP A 6 17.38 -0.50 -5.77
N GLU A 7 18.68 -0.72 -5.89
CA GLU A 7 19.27 -1.75 -6.76
C GLU A 7 18.92 -3.18 -6.30
N ALA A 8 18.90 -3.45 -5.00
CA ALA A 8 18.48 -4.74 -4.46
C ALA A 8 16.98 -5.01 -4.71
N TYR A 9 16.15 -3.97 -4.52
CA TYR A 9 14.71 -4.03 -4.77
C TYR A 9 14.39 -4.20 -6.27
N THR A 10 15.03 -3.41 -7.13
CA THR A 10 14.89 -3.53 -8.59
C THR A 10 15.51 -4.82 -9.13
N GLY A 11 16.54 -5.37 -8.48
CA GLY A 11 17.13 -6.67 -8.81
C GLY A 11 16.19 -7.86 -8.48
N ALA A 12 15.42 -7.77 -7.39
CA ALA A 12 14.39 -8.75 -7.05
C ALA A 12 13.21 -8.68 -8.03
N ILE A 13 12.74 -7.46 -8.37
CA ILE A 13 11.72 -7.23 -9.40
C ILE A 13 12.21 -7.69 -10.78
N GLY A 14 13.49 -7.41 -11.09
CA GLY A 14 14.14 -7.69 -12.37
C GLY A 14 14.20 -9.18 -12.73
N LYS A 15 14.25 -10.07 -11.73
CA LYS A 15 14.23 -11.53 -11.93
C LYS A 15 12.87 -12.07 -12.39
N VAL A 16 11.78 -11.33 -12.15
CA VAL A 16 10.41 -11.72 -12.52
C VAL A 16 9.97 -11.04 -13.83
N THR A 17 10.64 -9.96 -14.23
CA THR A 17 10.35 -9.24 -15.47
C THR A 17 11.07 -9.85 -16.68
N THR A 18 10.33 -10.57 -17.53
CA THR A 18 10.80 -10.98 -18.85
C THR A 18 11.17 -9.75 -19.73
N PRO A 19 12.12 -9.88 -20.68
CA PRO A 19 12.55 -8.78 -21.56
C PRO A 19 11.40 -8.05 -22.28
N ALA A 20 10.28 -8.73 -22.52
CA ALA A 20 9.08 -8.20 -23.14
C ALA A 20 8.33 -7.16 -22.29
N LEU A 21 8.49 -7.18 -20.95
CA LEU A 21 7.80 -6.26 -20.03
C LEU A 21 8.61 -4.98 -19.72
N ARG A 22 9.88 -4.90 -20.15
CA ARG A 22 10.78 -3.74 -19.94
C ARG A 22 10.20 -2.37 -20.37
N PRO A 23 9.44 -2.23 -21.48
CA PRO A 23 8.87 -0.95 -21.88
C PRO A 23 7.79 -0.48 -20.90
N LEU A 24 6.98 -1.41 -20.38
CA LEU A 24 5.94 -1.13 -19.41
C LEU A 24 6.54 -0.68 -18.07
N VAL A 25 7.58 -1.38 -17.60
CA VAL A 25 8.27 -1.06 -16.34
C VAL A 25 8.94 0.31 -16.38
N ARG A 26 9.48 0.74 -17.52
CA ARG A 26 10.03 2.11 -17.70
C ARG A 26 8.97 3.21 -17.69
N LEU A 27 7.73 2.89 -18.08
CA LEU A 27 6.57 3.78 -17.98
C LEU A 27 6.09 3.95 -16.52
N TYR A 28 6.38 2.99 -15.64
CA TYR A 28 6.13 3.08 -14.21
C TYR A 28 7.30 3.78 -13.50
N ALA A 29 7.31 5.11 -13.60
CA ALA A 29 8.20 5.97 -12.82
C ALA A 29 8.10 5.67 -11.31
N ALA A 30 9.10 6.06 -10.52
CA ALA A 30 9.16 5.81 -9.07
C ALA A 30 7.88 6.16 -8.30
N GLY A 31 7.10 7.15 -8.76
CA GLY A 31 5.79 7.51 -8.20
C GLY A 31 4.76 6.38 -8.24
N SER A 32 4.82 5.50 -9.24
CA SER A 32 3.93 4.33 -9.35
C SER A 32 4.28 3.22 -8.37
N ILE A 33 5.55 3.05 -7.99
CA ILE A 33 5.95 2.03 -7.01
C ILE A 33 5.50 2.41 -5.61
N VAL A 34 5.63 3.69 -5.24
CA VAL A 34 5.11 4.20 -3.95
C VAL A 34 3.61 3.96 -3.85
N ASP A 35 2.86 4.24 -4.92
CA ASP A 35 1.41 3.98 -4.98
C ASP A 35 1.07 2.48 -4.85
N LEU A 36 1.89 1.59 -5.42
CA LEU A 36 1.68 0.14 -5.31
C LEU A 36 2.04 -0.42 -3.94
N ILE A 37 3.10 0.07 -3.29
CA ILE A 37 3.44 -0.30 -1.91
C ILE A 37 2.34 0.20 -0.96
N GLY A 38 1.89 1.46 -1.14
CA GLY A 38 0.77 2.01 -0.39
C GLY A 38 -0.51 1.21 -0.61
N PHE A 39 -0.79 0.82 -1.85
CA PHE A 39 -1.91 -0.08 -2.17
C PHE A 39 -1.80 -1.42 -1.44
N TRP A 40 -0.64 -2.07 -1.42
CA TRP A 40 -0.43 -3.32 -0.69
C TRP A 40 -0.65 -3.16 0.82
N ALA A 41 -0.16 -2.07 1.40
CA ALA A 41 -0.38 -1.79 2.82
C ALA A 41 -1.87 -1.63 3.14
N VAL A 42 -2.57 -0.75 2.41
CA VAL A 42 -4.00 -0.52 2.62
C VAL A 42 -4.82 -1.80 2.32
N TRP A 43 -4.42 -2.58 1.31
CA TRP A 43 -5.04 -3.86 0.99
C TRP A 43 -5.07 -4.78 2.22
N HIS A 44 -3.95 -4.96 2.93
CA HIS A 44 -3.94 -5.81 4.12
C HIS A 44 -4.61 -5.16 5.33
N LEU A 45 -4.46 -3.85 5.52
CA LEU A 45 -5.05 -3.13 6.65
C LEU A 45 -6.59 -3.15 6.63
N GLU A 46 -7.18 -3.08 5.44
CA GLU A 46 -8.62 -2.99 5.25
C GLU A 46 -9.29 -4.35 5.03
N GLY A 47 -8.52 -5.44 4.91
CA GLY A 47 -9.06 -6.78 4.66
C GLY A 47 -9.35 -7.06 3.19
N GLY A 48 -8.54 -6.49 2.30
CA GLY A 48 -8.48 -6.80 0.88
C GLY A 48 -9.56 -6.12 0.07
N PHE A 49 -10.15 -6.87 -0.87
CA PHE A 49 -11.07 -6.33 -1.87
C PHE A 49 -12.31 -5.67 -1.23
N GLU A 50 -12.98 -6.36 -0.31
CA GLU A 50 -14.20 -5.86 0.32
C GLU A 50 -13.94 -4.63 1.19
N GLY A 51 -12.83 -4.59 1.91
CA GLY A 51 -12.40 -3.44 2.70
C GLY A 51 -12.26 -2.19 1.84
N LEU A 52 -11.52 -2.31 0.74
CA LEU A 52 -11.33 -1.21 -0.21
C LEU A 52 -12.65 -0.75 -0.86
N GLN A 53 -13.58 -1.67 -1.11
CA GLN A 53 -14.91 -1.30 -1.57
C GLN A 53 -15.70 -0.53 -0.52
N LYS A 54 -15.65 -0.95 0.75
CA LYS A 54 -16.30 -0.25 1.87
C LYS A 54 -15.72 1.15 2.09
N MET A 55 -14.44 1.36 1.79
CA MET A 55 -13.80 2.67 1.74
C MET A 55 -14.22 3.53 0.52
N GLY A 56 -15.05 3.01 -0.38
CA GLY A 56 -15.54 3.73 -1.55
C GLY A 56 -14.71 3.55 -2.83
N MET A 57 -13.73 2.64 -2.85
CA MET A 57 -12.99 2.35 -4.08
C MET A 57 -13.84 1.54 -5.06
N SER A 58 -13.93 1.99 -6.32
CA SER A 58 -14.65 1.25 -7.36
C SER A 58 -13.96 -0.07 -7.70
N ARG A 59 -14.74 -1.12 -7.97
CA ARG A 59 -14.24 -2.47 -8.33
C ARG A 59 -13.24 -2.42 -9.48
N ALA A 60 -13.52 -1.63 -10.51
CA ALA A 60 -12.63 -1.45 -11.65
C ALA A 60 -11.26 -0.89 -11.25
N SER A 61 -11.23 0.06 -10.31
CA SER A 61 -9.97 0.63 -9.80
C SER A 61 -9.18 -0.40 -9.01
N ILE A 62 -9.85 -1.20 -8.18
CA ILE A 62 -9.21 -2.28 -7.41
C ILE A 62 -8.58 -3.30 -8.37
N TYR A 63 -9.34 -3.81 -9.35
CA TYR A 63 -8.79 -4.75 -10.34
C TYR A 63 -7.62 -4.16 -11.13
N ARG A 64 -7.67 -2.87 -11.50
CA ARG A 64 -6.56 -2.20 -12.15
C ARG A 64 -5.31 -2.22 -11.26
N ARG A 65 -5.43 -1.84 -9.99
CA ARG A 65 -4.32 -1.82 -9.03
C ARG A 65 -3.76 -3.22 -8.77
N VAL A 66 -4.61 -4.24 -8.61
CA VAL A 66 -4.17 -5.65 -8.50
C VAL A 66 -3.39 -6.09 -9.73
N LYS A 67 -3.89 -5.78 -10.93
CA LYS A 67 -3.18 -6.12 -12.18
C LYS A 67 -1.80 -5.45 -12.24
N LEU A 68 -1.72 -4.16 -11.88
CA LEU A 68 -0.46 -3.43 -11.82
C LEU A 68 0.49 -4.01 -10.79
N PHE A 69 -0.03 -4.37 -9.62
CA PHE A 69 0.74 -5.01 -8.55
C PHE A 69 1.34 -6.33 -9.03
N ARG A 70 0.53 -7.19 -9.66
CA ARG A 70 1.01 -8.47 -10.23
C ARG A 70 2.10 -8.28 -11.29
N VAL A 71 2.00 -7.25 -12.13
CA VAL A 71 3.03 -6.94 -13.13
C VAL A 71 4.33 -6.48 -12.46
N ALA A 72 4.24 -5.72 -11.38
CA ALA A 72 5.40 -5.16 -10.69
C ALA A 72 6.09 -6.17 -9.75
N PHE A 73 5.33 -7.00 -9.05
CA PHE A 73 5.81 -7.87 -7.98
C PHE A 73 5.74 -9.36 -8.33
N GLY A 74 5.07 -9.72 -9.42
CA GLY A 74 4.92 -11.11 -9.87
C GLY A 74 3.76 -11.88 -9.23
N GLU A 75 3.20 -11.36 -8.13
CA GLU A 75 2.28 -12.10 -7.27
C GLU A 75 1.04 -11.27 -6.91
N HIS A 76 -0.02 -11.93 -6.44
CA HIS A 76 -1.22 -11.28 -5.93
C HIS A 76 -0.93 -10.61 -4.57
N PRO A 77 -1.49 -9.42 -4.27
CA PRO A 77 -1.28 -8.77 -2.98
C PRO A 77 -1.65 -9.65 -1.77
N ASP A 78 -2.66 -10.52 -1.86
CA ASP A 78 -3.02 -11.43 -0.74
C ASP A 78 -1.90 -12.39 -0.32
N THR A 79 -1.10 -12.87 -1.26
CA THR A 79 -0.07 -13.89 -1.00
C THR A 79 1.33 -13.30 -0.95
N PHE A 80 1.50 -12.10 -1.50
CA PHE A 80 2.78 -11.41 -1.52
C PHE A 80 3.17 -10.87 -0.14
N VAL A 81 4.33 -11.29 0.35
CA VAL A 81 4.95 -10.76 1.56
C VAL A 81 6.00 -9.71 1.17
N MET A 82 5.74 -8.45 1.50
CA MET A 82 6.67 -7.37 1.21
C MET A 82 7.95 -7.49 2.06
N PRO A 83 9.14 -7.66 1.45
CA PRO A 83 10.36 -7.84 2.21
C PRO A 83 10.68 -6.62 3.08
N GLY A 84 10.94 -6.85 4.37
CA GLY A 84 11.31 -5.81 5.32
C GLY A 84 10.15 -4.93 5.81
N ILE A 85 8.91 -5.23 5.43
CA ILE A 85 7.71 -4.56 5.97
C ILE A 85 6.86 -5.58 6.70
N THR A 86 6.45 -5.24 7.92
CA THR A 86 5.54 -6.03 8.74
C THR A 86 4.36 -5.16 9.13
N LEU A 87 3.15 -5.68 8.96
CA LEU A 87 1.91 -5.00 9.33
C LEU A 87 1.33 -5.70 10.55
N ASP A 88 1.17 -4.95 11.64
CA ASP A 88 0.43 -5.38 12.81
C ASP A 88 -0.96 -4.75 12.74
N LEU A 89 -1.96 -5.59 12.42
CA LEU A 89 -3.33 -5.14 12.20
C LEU A 89 -4.01 -4.68 13.48
N ASP A 90 -3.68 -5.31 14.62
CA ASP A 90 -4.28 -4.99 15.90
C ASP A 90 -3.69 -3.69 16.44
N ALA A 91 -2.35 -3.56 16.41
CA ALA A 91 -1.70 -2.30 16.78
C ALA A 91 -2.14 -1.12 15.90
N TYR A 92 -2.39 -1.37 14.60
CA TYR A 92 -2.94 -0.35 13.71
C TYR A 92 -4.33 0.10 14.15
N ARG A 93 -5.26 -0.85 14.41
CA ARG A 93 -6.63 -0.55 14.83
C ARG A 93 -6.68 0.18 16.16
N ASP A 94 -5.91 -0.29 17.14
CA ASP A 94 -5.83 0.30 18.47
C ASP A 94 -5.24 1.72 18.40
N GLY A 95 -4.16 1.90 17.64
CA GLY A 95 -3.54 3.20 17.42
C GLY A 95 -4.51 4.22 16.81
N TRP A 96 -5.31 3.81 15.82
CA TRP A 96 -6.33 4.67 15.22
C TRP A 96 -7.46 5.04 16.17
N ALA A 97 -7.90 4.09 17.00
CA ALA A 97 -8.93 4.33 18.00
C ALA A 97 -8.47 5.37 19.03
N GLU A 98 -7.25 5.24 19.55
CA GLU A 98 -6.68 6.18 20.51
C GLU A 98 -6.46 7.57 19.90
N TRP A 99 -5.94 7.65 18.67
CA TRP A 99 -5.80 8.92 17.96
C TRP A 99 -7.13 9.65 17.79
N SER A 100 -8.18 8.90 17.42
CA SER A 100 -9.51 9.45 17.21
C SER A 100 -10.11 10.01 18.51
N LYS A 101 -9.93 9.30 19.63
CA LYS A 101 -10.36 9.77 20.97
C LYS A 101 -9.62 11.05 21.37
N ALA A 102 -8.29 11.08 21.16
CA ALA A 102 -7.48 12.25 21.49
C ALA A 102 -7.93 13.49 20.70
N LYS A 103 -8.19 13.34 19.39
CA LYS A 103 -8.68 14.42 18.53
C LYS A 103 -10.08 14.88 18.90
N ALA A 104 -10.98 13.97 19.30
CA ALA A 104 -12.30 14.33 19.79
C ALA A 104 -12.23 15.15 21.09
N LYS A 105 -11.34 14.78 22.01
CA LYS A 105 -11.09 15.50 23.27
C LYS A 105 -10.54 16.91 23.02
N GLU A 106 -9.57 17.04 22.11
CA GLU A 106 -9.00 18.34 21.70
C GLU A 106 -10.08 19.27 21.14
N LYS A 107 -10.93 18.75 20.24
CA LYS A 107 -12.04 19.52 19.65
C LYS A 107 -13.08 19.94 20.69
N ALA A 108 -13.39 19.08 21.66
CA ALA A 108 -14.31 19.40 22.75
C ALA A 108 -13.75 20.51 23.66
N ALA A 109 -12.46 20.46 23.98
CA ALA A 109 -11.79 21.49 24.77
C ALA A 109 -11.78 22.85 24.04
N ALA A 110 -11.46 22.86 22.73
CA ALA A 110 -11.48 24.08 21.92
C ALA A 110 -12.88 24.72 21.84
N LYS A 111 -13.94 23.91 21.79
CA LYS A 111 -15.34 24.40 21.78
C LYS A 111 -15.79 24.97 23.14
N SER A 112 -15.18 24.56 24.25
CA SER A 112 -15.51 25.08 25.59
C SER A 112 -14.85 26.42 25.93
N GLN A 113 -13.90 26.87 25.11
CA GLN A 113 -13.16 28.13 25.27
C GLN A 113 -13.63 29.25 24.32
N SER A 114 -14.64 28.97 23.49
CA SER A 114 -15.26 29.89 22.53
C SER A 114 -16.73 30.10 22.85
#